data_AF-A0A9X5XLT1-F1
#
_entry.id   AF-A0A9X5XLT1-F1
#
_cell.length_a   1.000
_cell.length_b   1.000
_cell.length_c   1.000
_cell.angle_alpha   90.00
_cell.angle_beta   90.00
_cell.angle_gamma   90.00
#
_symmetry.space_group_name_H-M   'P 1'
#
loop_
_entity.id
_entity.type
_entity.pdbx_description
1 polymer ?
#
loop_
_entity_poly.entity_id
_entity_poly.type
_entity_poly.pdbx_seq_one_letter_code
_entity_poly.pdbx_strand_id
1 'polypeptide(L)' 'PTAYDRVLATRFGWHAVEAAHRGDFGKMTALRGTDIVMVSLAEAVESLKTVPEERYAEAECVL' A
#
# COMPACT_ATOMS: atom_id res chain seq x y z
N PRO A 1 -4.43 -12.98 8.83
CA PRO A 1 -4.84 -12.68 7.43
C PRO A 1 -6.32 -13.02 7.17
N THR A 2 -7.12 -11.96 7.03
CA THR A 2 -8.52 -12.03 6.59
C THR A 2 -8.61 -12.46 5.12
N ALA A 3 -9.84 -12.70 4.61
CA ALA A 3 -10.04 -12.98 3.18
C ALA A 3 -9.56 -11.81 2.30
N TYR A 4 -9.78 -10.57 2.74
CA TYR A 4 -9.31 -9.38 2.07
C TYR A 4 -7.78 -9.36 1.98
N ASP A 5 -7.09 -9.61 3.10
CA ASP A 5 -5.60 -9.62 3.14
C ASP A 5 -5.03 -10.66 2.17
N ARG A 6 -5.64 -11.83 2.06
CA ARG A 6 -5.19 -12.88 1.14
C ARG A 6 -5.29 -12.44 -0.32
N VAL A 7 -6.43 -11.88 -0.71
CA VAL A 7 -6.63 -11.38 -2.09
C VAL A 7 -5.69 -10.20 -2.38
N LEU A 8 -5.53 -9.29 -1.42
CA LEU A 8 -4.61 -8.15 -1.55
C LEU A 8 -3.18 -8.64 -1.74
N ALA A 9 -2.71 -9.57 -0.91
CA ALA A 9 -1.36 -10.12 -0.98
C ALA A 9 -1.10 -10.82 -2.33
N THR A 10 -2.06 -11.61 -2.83
CA THR A 10 -1.94 -12.24 -4.16
C THR A 10 -1.83 -11.21 -5.26
N ARG A 11 -2.67 -10.17 -5.24
CA ARG A 11 -2.63 -9.09 -6.24
C ARG A 11 -1.30 -8.32 -6.18
N PHE A 12 -0.84 -7.96 -4.98
CA PHE A 12 0.45 -7.31 -4.79
C PHE A 12 1.61 -8.16 -5.31
N GLY A 13 1.63 -9.46 -4.98
CA GLY A 13 2.67 -10.38 -5.44
C GLY A 13 2.72 -10.50 -6.97
N TRP A 14 1.54 -10.62 -7.61
CA TRP A 14 1.44 -10.70 -9.07
C TRP A 14 2.10 -9.49 -9.76
N HIS A 15 1.72 -8.27 -9.36
CA HIS A 15 2.27 -7.05 -9.96
C HIS A 15 3.77 -6.86 -9.66
N ALA A 16 4.24 -7.27 -8.48
CA ALA A 16 5.66 -7.23 -8.16
C ALA A 16 6.49 -8.18 -9.05
N VAL A 17 5.98 -9.40 -9.30
CA VAL A 17 6.62 -10.36 -10.21
C VAL A 17 6.63 -9.84 -11.65
N GLU A 18 5.53 -9.26 -12.11
CA GLU A 18 5.45 -8.65 -13.45
C GLU A 18 6.46 -7.50 -13.62
N ALA A 19 6.60 -6.63 -12.61
CA ALA A 19 7.58 -5.55 -12.61
C ALA A 19 9.02 -6.09 -12.64
N ALA A 20 9.33 -7.09 -11.81
CA ALA A 20 10.64 -7.73 -11.80
C ALA A 20 10.96 -8.41 -13.15
N HIS A 21 9.97 -9.06 -13.77
CA HIS A 21 10.14 -9.68 -15.09
C HIS A 21 10.43 -8.65 -16.19
N ARG A 22 9.86 -7.44 -16.09
CA ARG A 22 10.13 -6.31 -16.99
C ARG A 22 11.41 -5.53 -16.65
N GLY A 23 12.12 -5.89 -15.58
CA GLY A 23 13.30 -5.18 -15.10
C GLY A 23 13.00 -3.83 -14.43
N ASP A 24 11.75 -3.58 -14.05
CA ASP A 24 11.28 -2.31 -13.46
C ASP A 24 11.55 -2.26 -11.95
N PHE A 25 12.84 -2.32 -11.59
CA PHE A 25 13.30 -2.30 -10.21
C PHE A 25 13.26 -0.90 -9.60
N GLY A 26 13.40 -0.83 -8.27
CA GLY A 26 13.34 0.44 -7.54
C GLY A 26 11.92 0.96 -7.31
N LYS A 27 10.91 0.13 -7.59
CA LYS A 27 9.48 0.42 -7.38
C LYS A 27 8.86 -0.59 -6.41
N MET A 28 7.73 -0.21 -5.83
CA MET A 28 6.91 -1.08 -4.99
C MET A 28 5.45 -1.07 -5.45
N THR A 29 4.72 -2.13 -5.12
CA THR A 29 3.28 -2.18 -5.27
C THR A 29 2.60 -1.35 -4.18
N ALA A 30 1.57 -0.62 -4.57
CA ALA A 30 0.73 0.16 -3.66
C ALA A 30 -0.75 0.02 -4.04
N LEU A 31 -1.62 0.24 -3.06
CA LEU A 31 -3.07 0.26 -3.26
C LEU A 31 -3.54 1.73 -3.27
N ARG A 32 -4.19 2.15 -4.36
CA ARG A 32 -4.90 3.44 -4.45
C ARG A 32 -6.38 3.17 -4.69
N GLY A 33 -7.20 3.33 -3.65
CA GLY A 33 -8.59 2.88 -3.68
C GLY A 33 -8.66 1.36 -3.87
N THR A 34 -9.10 0.91 -5.04
CA THR A 34 -9.16 -0.51 -5.42
C THR A 34 -8.03 -0.95 -6.35
N ASP A 35 -7.23 -0.02 -6.84
CA ASP A 35 -6.25 -0.24 -7.91
C ASP A 35 -4.87 -0.56 -7.36
N ILE A 36 -4.21 -1.54 -7.98
CA ILE A 36 -2.79 -1.83 -7.71
C ILE A 36 -1.94 -1.02 -8.67
N VAL A 37 -1.05 -0.22 -8.12
CA VAL A 37 -0.16 0.64 -8.88
C VAL A 37 1.30 0.38 -8.50
N MET A 38 2.22 0.64 -9.42
CA MET A 38 3.66 0.69 -9.13
C MET A 38 4.04 2.13 -8.80
N VAL A 39 4.68 2.35 -7.66
CA VAL A 39 5.21 3.66 -7.24
C VAL A 39 6.71 3.56 -7.00
N SER A 40 7.45 4.66 -7.18
CA SER A 40 8.88 4.65 -6.91
C SER A 40 9.15 4.51 -5.41
N LEU A 41 10.17 3.73 -5.03
CA LEU A 41 10.56 3.61 -3.63
C LEU A 41 11.05 4.96 -3.08
N ALA A 42 11.71 5.78 -3.90
CA ALA A 42 12.20 7.10 -3.51
C ALA A 42 11.05 8.05 -3.12
N GLU A 43 9.99 8.12 -3.93
CA GLU A 43 8.78 8.89 -3.61
C GLU A 43 8.06 8.31 -2.39
N ALA A 44 7.95 6.98 -2.30
CA ALA A 44 7.22 6.33 -1.21
C ALA A 44 7.81 6.58 0.18
N VAL A 45 9.12 6.84 0.27
CA VAL A 45 9.83 7.11 1.54
C VAL A 45 10.10 8.60 1.78
N GLU A 46 9.65 9.48 0.88
CA GLU A 46 9.90 10.92 0.97
C GLU A 46 9.28 11.55 2.23
N SER A 47 8.13 11.03 2.66
CA SER A 47 7.41 11.54 3.82
C SER A 47 6.89 10.42 4.71
N LEU A 48 6.78 10.71 6.01
CA LEU A 48 6.20 9.77 6.97
C LEU A 48 4.68 9.79 6.85
N LYS A 49 4.09 8.61 6.66
CA LYS A 49 2.64 8.42 6.76
C LYS A 49 2.23 8.44 8.23
N THR A 50 1.67 9.55 8.69
CA THR A 50 1.07 9.67 10.02
C THR A 50 -0.43 9.33 9.99
N VAL A 51 -0.97 8.94 11.14
CA VAL A 51 -2.41 8.81 11.31
C VAL A 51 -2.99 10.22 11.50
N PRO A 52 -4.01 10.65 10.73
CA PRO A 52 -4.62 11.97 10.89
C PRO A 52 -5.22 12.16 12.29
N GLU A 53 -5.03 13.34 12.89
CA GLU A 53 -5.53 13.66 14.24
C GLU A 53 -7.05 13.46 14.40
N GLU A 54 -7.83 13.76 13.37
CA GLU A 54 -9.27 13.54 13.35
C GLU A 54 -9.65 12.08 13.65
N ARG A 55 -8.84 11.10 13.21
CA ARG A 55 -9.09 9.68 13.50
C ARG A 55 -8.85 9.32 14.97
N TYR A 56 -7.93 10.02 15.63
CA TYR A 56 -7.74 9.87 17.08
C TYR A 56 -8.93 10.45 17.84
N ALA A 57 -9.36 11.66 17.48
CA ALA A 57 -10.52 12.31 18.09
C ALA A 57 -11.81 11.48 17.91
N GLU A 58 -12.03 10.90 16.72
CA GLU A 58 -13.15 9.99 16.44
C GLU A 58 -13.11 8.77 17.38
N ALA A 59 -11.93 8.15 17.55
CA ALA A 59 -11.77 6.96 18.40
C ALA A 59 -11.99 7.24 19.89
N GLU A 60 -11.59 8.42 20.39
CA GLU A 60 -11.78 8.83 21.78
C GLU A 60 -13.26 9.02 22.15
N CYS A 61 -14.11 9.43 21.20
CA CYS A 61 -15.54 9.66 21.45
C CYS A 61 -16.34 8.37 21.70
N VAL A 62 -15.77 7.19 21.41
CA VAL A 62 -16.43 5.88 21.55
C VAL A 62 -16.03 5.17 22.87
N LEU A 63 -15.19 5.79 23.68
CA LEU A 63 -14.77 5.34 25.01
C LEU A 63 -15.57 6.04 26.12
#